data_AF-A0A1M6S7M0-F1
#
_entry.id   AF-A0A1M6S7M0-F1
#
_cell.length_a   1.000
_cell.length_b   1.000
_cell.length_c   1.000
_cell.angle_alpha   90.00
_cell.angle_beta   90.00
_cell.angle_gamma   90.00
#
_symmetry.space_group_name_H-M   'P 1'
#
loop_
_entity.id
_entity.type
_entity.pdbx_description
1 polymer ?
#
loop_
_entity_poly.entity_id
_entity_poly.type
_entity_poly.pdbx_seq_one_letter_code
_entity_poly.pdbx_strand_id
1 'polypeptide(L)'
;MSAYDRFLASNVSPRERAFLVEALELLMRERLNGLRIAIAVAAARGDRLPDVQDFGLDDILRLSRQLSDGAGAGPNEGWLEARAPVETRLSTGRRRTS
;
A
#
# COMPACT_ATOMS: atom_id res chain seq x y z
N MET A 1 -5.21 8.89 -9.73
CA MET A 1 -4.56 7.83 -8.92
C MET A 1 -3.78 6.93 -9.85
N SER A 2 -2.49 6.72 -9.57
CA SER A 2 -1.65 5.82 -10.36
C SER A 2 -2.09 4.36 -10.17
N ALA A 3 -1.91 3.52 -11.19
CA ALA A 3 -2.17 2.08 -11.09
C ALA A 3 -1.30 1.41 -10.01
N TYR A 4 -0.12 1.96 -9.75
CA TYR A 4 0.85 1.44 -8.78
C TYR A 4 0.34 1.53 -7.32
N ASP A 5 -0.28 2.66 -6.95
CA ASP A 5 -0.83 2.88 -5.61
C ASP A 5 -1.96 1.90 -5.30
N ARG A 6 -2.75 1.56 -6.33
CA ARG A 6 -3.89 0.65 -6.22
C ARG A 6 -3.46 -0.82 -6.06
N PHE A 7 -2.36 -1.20 -6.73
CA PHE A 7 -1.77 -2.53 -6.65
C PHE A 7 -1.18 -2.84 -5.26
N LEU A 8 -0.51 -1.86 -4.64
CA LEU A 8 0.00 -2.02 -3.28
C LEU A 8 -1.15 -2.17 -2.27
N ALA A 9 -2.20 -1.35 -2.38
CA ALA A 9 -3.36 -1.46 -1.50
C ALA A 9 -4.08 -2.83 -1.58
N SER A 10 -4.11 -3.47 -2.76
CA SER A 10 -4.73 -4.78 -2.94
C SER A 10 -3.92 -5.98 -2.42
N ASN A 11 -2.60 -5.83 -2.21
CA ASN A 11 -1.71 -6.95 -1.83
C ASN A 11 -1.26 -6.93 -0.36
N VAL A 12 -1.61 -5.89 0.39
CA VAL A 12 -1.26 -5.78 1.82
C VAL A 12 -2.38 -6.38 2.66
N SER A 13 -2.06 -7.28 3.58
CA SER A 13 -3.07 -7.87 4.48
C SER A 13 -3.62 -6.83 5.46
N PRO A 14 -4.82 -7.04 6.05
CA PRO A 14 -5.36 -6.13 7.07
C PRO A 14 -4.40 -5.89 8.25
N ARG A 15 -3.65 -6.93 8.66
CA ARG A 15 -2.65 -6.84 9.73
C ARG A 15 -1.48 -5.95 9.33
N GLU A 16 -0.95 -6.12 8.12
CA GLU A 16 0.14 -5.27 7.62
C GLU A 16 -0.33 -3.83 7.42
N ARG A 17 -1.58 -3.61 6.98
CA ARG A 17 -2.16 -2.26 6.91
C ARG A 17 -2.16 -1.57 8.26
N ALA A 18 -2.57 -2.26 9.33
CA ALA A 18 -2.54 -1.70 10.68
C ALA A 18 -1.13 -1.31 11.13
N PHE A 19 -0.14 -2.19 10.90
CA PHE A 19 1.27 -1.88 11.19
C PHE A 19 1.80 -0.68 10.40
N LEU A 20 1.43 -0.57 9.12
CA LEU A 20 1.84 0.55 8.28
C LEU A 20 1.20 1.87 8.72
N VAL A 21 -0.07 1.85 9.14
CA VAL A 21 -0.73 3.04 9.68
C VAL A 21 -0.02 3.52 10.95
N GLU A 22 0.28 2.62 11.88
CA GLU A 22 1.03 2.96 13.10
C GLU A 22 2.43 3.52 12.78
N ALA A 23 3.15 2.90 11.83
CA ALA A 23 4.45 3.39 11.38
C ALA A 23 4.36 4.80 10.77
N LEU A 24 3.32 5.09 9.98
CA LEU A 24 3.09 6.40 9.39
C LEU A 24 2.72 7.45 10.45
N GLU A 25 2.00 7.09 11.50
CA GLU A 25 1.72 7.98 12.63
C GLU A 25 3.00 8.36 13.39
N LEU A 26 3.90 7.40 13.61
CA LEU A 26 5.19 7.67 14.23
C LEU A 26 6.06 8.55 13.32
N LEU A 27 6.11 8.23 12.02
CA LEU A 27 6.84 9.03 11.05
C LEU A 27 6.31 10.47 10.95
N MET A 28 4.98 10.64 11.01
CA MET A 28 4.33 11.96 11.03
C MET A 28 4.83 12.81 12.21
N ARG A 29 4.88 12.22 13.41
CA ARG A 29 5.34 12.93 14.62
C ARG A 29 6.78 13.39 14.48
N GLU A 30 7.66 12.51 14.02
CA GLU A 30 9.08 12.83 13.82
C GLU A 30 9.27 13.90 12.74
N ARG A 31 8.57 13.81 11.61
CA ARG A 31 8.66 14.80 10.52
C ARG A 31 8.10 16.15 10.93
N LEU A 32 7.02 16.19 11.71
CA LEU A 32 6.47 17.43 12.25
C LEU A 32 7.44 18.08 13.24
N ASN A 33 8.11 17.28 14.08
CA ASN A 33 9.16 17.79 14.96
C ASN A 33 10.34 18.36 14.17
N GLY A 34 10.78 17.66 13.12
CA GLY A 34 11.80 18.13 12.19
C GLY A 34 11.44 19.48 11.56
N LEU A 35 10.20 19.63 11.09
CA LEU A 35 9.71 20.89 10.52
C LEU A 35 9.78 22.04 11.54
N ARG A 36 9.35 21.80 12.79
CA ARG A 36 9.41 22.80 13.87
C ARG A 36 10.85 23.28 14.12
N ILE A 37 11.80 22.35 14.17
CA ILE A 37 13.23 22.67 14.35
C ILE A 37 13.74 23.46 13.15
N ALA A 38 13.43 23.03 11.93
CA ALA A 38 13.89 23.69 10.72
C ALA A 38 13.33 25.11 10.58
N ILE A 39 12.06 25.35 10.93
CA ILE A 39 11.47 26.69 11.01
C ILE A 39 12.24 27.56 12.00
N ALA A 40 12.53 27.05 13.21
CA ALA A 40 13.27 27.82 14.21
C ALA A 40 14.68 28.19 13.74
N VAL A 41 15.38 27.25 13.08
CA VAL A 41 16.72 27.49 12.52
C VAL A 41 16.66 28.50 11.36
N ALA A 42 15.72 28.34 10.43
CA ALA A 42 15.57 29.25 9.29
C ALA A 42 15.24 30.68 9.74
N ALA A 43 14.32 30.82 10.71
CA ALA A 43 13.99 32.10 11.32
C ALA A 43 15.20 32.78 11.98
N ALA A 44 16.02 32.01 12.70
CA ALA A 44 17.23 32.54 13.34
C ALA A 44 18.30 33.00 12.34
N ARG A 45 18.29 32.44 11.12
CA ARG A 45 19.26 32.77 10.06
C ARG A 45 18.75 33.82 9.08
N GLY A 46 17.46 34.16 9.11
CA GLY A 46 16.83 35.00 8.09
C GLY A 46 16.62 34.27 6.76
N ASP A 47 16.64 32.93 6.77
CA ASP A 47 16.41 32.10 5.59
C ASP A 47 14.91 31.94 5.29
N ARG A 48 14.59 31.43 4.09
CA ARG A 48 13.21 31.02 3.75
C ARG A 48 12.73 29.95 4.75
N LEU A 49 11.53 30.15 5.30
CA LEU A 49 10.87 29.15 6.13
C LEU A 49 10.45 27.94 5.28
N PRO A 50 10.81 26.71 5.70
CA PRO A 50 10.29 25.51 5.06
C PRO A 50 8.80 25.34 5.38
N ASP A 51 8.07 24.70 4.47
CA ASP A 51 6.66 24.36 4.66
C ASP A 51 6.44 22.85 4.86
N VAL A 52 5.17 22.45 4.94
CA VAL A 52 4.77 21.06 5.17
C VAL A 52 5.12 20.12 4.00
N GLN A 53 5.24 20.65 2.78
CA GLN A 53 5.60 19.88 1.58
C GLN A 53 7.10 19.60 1.56
N ASP A 54 7.92 20.54 2.00
CA ASP A 54 9.38 20.35 2.16
C ASP A 54 9.70 19.18 3.13
N PHE A 55 8.74 18.80 3.98
CA PHE A 55 8.85 17.69 4.94
C PHE A 55 8.00 16.46 4.58
N GLY A 56 7.31 16.46 3.43
CA GLY A 56 6.50 15.33 2.93
C GLY A 56 5.33 14.94 3.84
N LEU A 57 4.79 15.88 4.61
CA LEU A 57 3.70 15.58 5.57
C LEU A 57 2.39 15.23 4.85
N ASP A 58 2.13 15.85 3.70
CA ASP A 58 0.98 15.59 2.85
C ASP A 58 0.99 14.17 2.26
N ASP A 59 2.15 13.69 1.82
CA ASP A 59 2.34 12.32 1.33
C ASP A 59 2.07 11.30 2.43
N ILE A 60 2.55 11.53 3.66
CA ILE A 60 2.29 10.64 4.81
C ILE A 60 0.79 10.61 5.13
N LEU A 61 0.11 11.76 5.14
CA LEU A 61 -1.35 11.82 5.36
C LEU A 61 -2.13 11.16 4.22
N ARG A 62 -1.64 11.25 2.98
CA ARG A 62 -2.25 10.57 1.83
C ARG A 62 -2.12 9.06 1.97
N LEU A 63 -0.93 8.56 2.27
CA LEU A 63 -0.66 7.13 2.45
C LEU A 63 -1.44 6.54 3.63
N SER A 64 -1.49 7.26 4.75
CA SER A 64 -2.26 6.84 5.93
C SER A 64 -3.74 6.68 5.60
N ARG A 65 -4.35 7.63 4.89
CA ARG A 65 -5.74 7.52 4.43
C ARG A 65 -5.95 6.36 3.46
N GLN A 66 -5.04 6.17 2.49
CA GLN A 66 -5.14 5.06 1.54
C GLN A 66 -5.14 3.69 2.22
N LEU A 67 -4.34 3.53 3.27
CA LEU A 67 -4.26 2.28 4.03
C LEU A 67 -5.46 2.08 4.96
N SER A 68 -5.98 3.16 5.56
CA SER A 68 -7.18 3.11 6.41
C SER A 68 -8.46 2.87 5.60
N ASP A 69 -8.63 3.55 4.46
CA ASP A 69 -9.82 3.43 3.61
C ASP A 69 -9.86 2.07 2.88
N GLY A 70 -8.70 1.47 2.61
CA GLY A 70 -8.56 0.12 2.06
C GLY A 70 -9.07 -1.00 2.99
N ALA A 71 -9.40 -0.70 4.24
CA ALA A 71 -10.05 -1.64 5.15
C ALA A 71 -11.54 -1.89 4.82
N GLY A 72 -12.17 -1.03 4.01
CA GLY A 72 -13.58 -1.14 3.61
C GLY A 72 -13.84 -1.89 2.29
N ALA A 73 -12.80 -2.20 1.52
CA ALA A 73 -12.94 -3.02 0.31
C ALA A 73 -12.79 -4.49 0.70
N GLY A 74 -13.91 -5.22 0.70
CA GLY A 74 -13.97 -6.65 1.01
C GLY A 74 -12.97 -7.49 0.20
N PRO A 75 -12.67 -8.72 0.66
CA PRO A 75 -11.72 -9.60 -0.02
C PRO A 75 -12.24 -9.85 -1.44
N ASN A 76 -11.42 -9.51 -2.43
CA ASN A 76 -11.66 -9.90 -3.81
C ASN A 76 -11.35 -11.41 -3.91
N GLU A 77 -12.29 -12.24 -3.44
CA GLU A 77 -12.36 -13.67 -3.73
C GLU A 77 -12.63 -13.85 -5.23
N GLY A 78 -11.60 -13.67 -6.04
CA GLY A 78 -11.73 -13.78 -7.49
C GLY A 78 -10.47 -14.25 -8.23
N TRP A 79 -9.36 -14.51 -7.52
CA TRP A 79 -8.06 -14.75 -8.17
C TRP A 79 -7.45 -16.14 -7.99
N LEU A 80 -8.27 -17.16 -7.70
CA LEU A 80 -7.80 -18.56 -7.68
C LEU A 80 -8.41 -19.48 -8.75
N GLU A 81 -9.25 -18.97 -9.66
CA GLU A 81 -9.86 -19.78 -10.72
C GLU A 81 -9.24 -19.51 -12.09
N ALA A 82 -7.92 -19.61 -12.17
CA ALA A 82 -7.19 -19.76 -13.43
C ALA A 82 -6.00 -20.71 -13.28
N ARG A 83 -6.20 -21.85 -12.60
CA ARG A 83 -5.36 -23.04 -12.85
C ARG A 83 -6.09 -23.87 -13.88
N ALA A 84 -5.59 -23.81 -15.11
CA ALA A 84 -6.02 -24.60 -16.26
C ALA A 84 -6.25 -26.07 -15.89
N PRO A 85 -7.23 -26.76 -16.51
CA PRO A 85 -7.37 -28.19 -16.33
C PRO A 85 -6.13 -28.86 -16.94
N VAL A 86 -5.30 -29.46 -16.08
CA VAL A 86 -4.33 -30.46 -16.53
C VAL A 86 -5.14 -31.60 -17.12
N GLU A 87 -5.17 -31.68 -18.45
CA GLU A 87 -5.59 -32.89 -19.14
C GLU A 87 -4.61 -34.00 -18.77
N THR A 88 -4.99 -34.84 -17.82
CA THR A 88 -4.38 -36.14 -17.64
C THR A 88 -4.74 -36.99 -18.85
N ARG A 89 -3.93 -36.87 -19.91
CA ARG A 89 -3.87 -37.86 -20.98
C ARG A 89 -3.33 -39.16 -20.39
N LEU A 90 -4.23 -40.07 -20.00
CA LEU A 90 -3.92 -41.49 -19.97
C LEU A 90 -4.98 -42.25 -20.76
N SER A 91 -4.51 -42.66 -21.92
CA SER A 91 -5.07 -43.60 -22.86
C SER A 91 -5.43 -44.93 -22.18
N THR A 92 -6.71 -45.29 -22.23
CA THR A 92 -7.11 -46.70 -22.18
C THR A 92 -8.07 -46.94 -23.34
N GLY A 93 -7.52 -47.52 -24.41
CA GLY A 93 -8.25 -47.86 -25.61
C GLY A 93 -9.37 -48.84 -25.31
N ARG A 94 -10.60 -48.47 -25.69
CA ARG A 94 -11.73 -49.37 -25.82
C ARG A 94 -12.27 -49.27 -27.25
N ARG A 95 -12.01 -50.29 -28.07
CA ARG A 95 -12.85 -50.73 -29.21
C ARG A 95 -12.72 -52.26 -29.26
N ARG A 96 -13.71 -53.03 -28.81
CA ARG A 96 -14.97 -53.47 -29.47
C ARG A 96 -14.78 -54.36 -30.71
N THR A 97 -15.37 -55.55 -30.59
CA THR A 97 -16.06 -56.42 -31.57
C THR A 97 -15.25 -57.10 -32.68
N SER A 98 -15.29 -58.44 -32.71
CA SER A 98 -16.21 -59.23 -33.55
C SER A 98 -16.32 -60.66 -33.02
#